data_AF-A0A6J6XJ25-F1
#
_entry.id   AF-A0A6J6XJ25-F1
#
_cell.length_a   1.000
_cell.length_b   1.000
_cell.length_c   1.000
_cell.angle_alpha   90.00
_cell.angle_beta   90.00
_cell.angle_gamma   90.00
#
_symmetry.space_group_name_H-M   'P 1'
#
loop_
_entity.id
_entity.type
_entity.pdbx_description
1 polymer ?
#
loop_
_entity_poly.entity_id
_entity_poly.type
_entity_poly.pdbx_seq_one_letter_code
_entity_poly.pdbx_strand_id
1 'polypeptide(L)'
;MLLARSTESNDVVRFDDEAKVDRFNLARHEVHDGTLSLIDLCAQEKLRLVTDNIHYVSHWITPVGEPRRFDTRFFIARAPDAQEPLHDDNETIASLWVAPTEALAMHKRGELAMIPPTTSNLEFLVPHATADDALQASMKIGMPTTILPQIKTNADGKVIGISMPGDADYVN
;
A
#
# COMPACT_ATOMS: atom_id res chain seq x y z
N MET A 1 7.26 -0.13 9.94
CA MET A 1 6.36 0.98 10.34
C MET A 1 5.16 0.41 11.07
N LEU A 2 4.75 1.03 12.18
CA LEU A 2 3.58 0.67 12.99
C LEU A 2 2.62 1.87 13.07
N LEU A 3 1.44 1.74 12.47
CA LEU A 3 0.36 2.72 12.53
C LEU A 3 -0.48 2.50 13.79
N ALA A 4 0.05 2.93 14.93
CA ALA A 4 -0.63 2.81 16.21
C ALA A 4 -0.42 4.07 17.07
N ARG A 5 -1.31 4.30 18.03
CA ARG A 5 -1.20 5.35 19.04
C ARG A 5 -1.37 4.79 20.44
N SER A 6 -0.75 5.44 21.42
CA SER A 6 -0.93 5.10 22.84
C SER A 6 -2.40 5.25 23.23
N THR A 7 -2.94 4.30 24.00
CA THR A 7 -4.27 4.44 24.59
C THR A 7 -4.29 5.41 25.77
N GLU A 8 -3.13 5.77 26.31
CA GLU A 8 -2.99 6.69 27.44
C GLU A 8 -2.81 8.14 26.98
N SER A 9 -1.88 8.40 26.06
CA SER A 9 -1.60 9.77 25.58
C SER A 9 -2.29 10.12 24.26
N ASN A 10 -2.79 9.13 23.52
CA ASN A 10 -3.32 9.28 22.16
C ASN A 10 -2.28 9.76 21.11
N ASP A 11 -1.01 9.83 21.48
CA ASP A 11 0.09 10.14 20.54
C ASP A 11 0.41 8.94 19.67
N VAL A 12 0.76 9.21 18.40
CA VAL A 12 1.27 8.18 17.48
C VAL A 12 2.60 7.65 18.01
N VAL A 13 2.79 6.31 17.94
CA VAL A 13 4.02 5.66 18.38
C VAL A 13 5.21 6.18 17.58
N ARG A 14 6.27 6.51 18.31
CA ARG A 14 7.56 6.98 17.76
C ARG A 14 8.67 6.00 18.15
N PHE A 15 9.67 5.86 17.27
CA PHE A 15 10.84 5.02 17.48
C PHE A 15 12.12 5.88 17.60
N ASP A 16 12.08 6.81 18.54
CA ASP A 16 13.17 7.74 18.88
C ASP A 16 14.07 7.25 20.03
N ASP A 17 13.75 6.09 20.61
CA ASP A 17 14.46 5.46 21.72
C ASP A 17 14.97 4.07 21.31
N GLU A 18 16.26 3.81 21.49
CA GLU A 18 16.92 2.57 21.02
C GLU A 18 16.36 1.32 21.71
N ALA A 19 16.10 1.38 23.02
CA ALA A 19 15.50 0.26 23.75
C ALA A 19 14.09 -0.05 23.26
N LYS A 20 13.30 0.97 22.94
CA LYS A 20 11.99 0.83 22.30
C LYS A 20 12.12 0.25 20.90
N VAL A 21 13.07 0.71 20.08
CA VAL A 21 13.34 0.17 18.75
C VAL A 21 13.63 -1.34 18.83
N ASP A 22 14.56 -1.75 19.68
CA ASP A 22 14.94 -3.16 19.83
C ASP A 22 13.77 -4.04 20.27
N ARG A 23 13.01 -3.57 21.26
CA ARG A 23 11.82 -4.29 21.74
C ARG A 23 10.76 -4.47 20.65
N PHE A 24 10.50 -3.44 19.84
CA PHE A 24 9.53 -3.53 18.74
C PHE A 24 10.06 -4.31 17.53
N ASN A 25 11.38 -4.35 17.32
CA ASN A 25 12.00 -5.22 16.32
C ASN A 25 11.85 -6.70 16.71
N LEU A 26 12.04 -7.04 18.00
CA LEU A 26 11.75 -8.39 18.48
C LEU A 26 10.27 -8.74 18.28
N ALA A 27 9.35 -7.86 18.72
CA ALA A 27 7.92 -8.07 18.54
C ALA A 27 7.51 -8.20 17.06
N ARG A 28 8.18 -7.49 16.14
CA ARG A 28 7.96 -7.64 14.69
C ARG A 28 8.27 -9.06 14.22
N HIS A 29 9.34 -9.68 14.72
CA HIS A 29 9.67 -11.07 14.41
C HIS A 29 8.64 -12.04 14.98
N GLU A 30 8.22 -11.84 16.24
CA GLU A 30 7.20 -12.68 16.89
C GLU A 30 5.83 -12.56 16.20
N VAL A 31 5.50 -11.39 15.64
CA VAL A 31 4.28 -11.21 14.83
C VAL A 31 4.43 -11.91 13.47
N HIS A 32 5.62 -11.86 12.86
CA HIS A 32 5.87 -12.49 11.57
C HIS A 32 5.84 -14.02 11.64
N ASP A 33 6.41 -14.61 12.70
CA ASP A 33 6.42 -16.07 12.89
C ASP A 33 5.13 -16.63 13.54
N GLY A 34 4.22 -15.74 13.97
CA GLY A 34 2.92 -16.08 14.52
C GLY A 34 2.92 -16.46 16.01
N THR A 35 4.03 -16.26 16.71
CA THR A 35 4.12 -16.49 18.17
C THR A 35 3.45 -15.39 19.00
N LEU A 36 3.30 -14.18 18.43
CA LEU A 36 2.55 -13.07 19.01
C LEU A 36 1.53 -12.56 18.00
N SER A 37 0.26 -12.41 18.39
CA SER A 37 -0.70 -11.75 17.50
C SER A 37 -0.53 -10.23 17.55
N LEU A 38 -0.82 -9.52 16.44
CA LEU A 38 -0.80 -8.05 16.42
C LEU A 38 -1.77 -7.44 17.45
N ILE A 39 -2.88 -8.13 17.74
CA ILE A 39 -3.87 -7.71 18.74
C ILE A 39 -3.27 -7.81 20.15
N ASP A 40 -2.59 -8.91 20.46
CA ASP A 40 -1.94 -9.11 21.75
C ASP A 40 -0.78 -8.13 21.95
N LEU A 41 0.03 -7.89 20.92
CA LEU A 41 1.05 -6.83 20.93
C LEU A 41 0.42 -5.48 21.28
N CYS A 42 -0.71 -5.13 20.63
CA CYS A 42 -1.41 -3.88 20.94
C CYS A 42 -1.91 -3.84 22.38
N ALA A 43 -2.45 -4.93 22.92
CA ALA A 43 -2.92 -4.99 24.30
C ALA A 43 -1.76 -4.84 25.30
N GLN A 44 -0.65 -5.53 25.07
CA GLN A 44 0.55 -5.50 25.93
C GLN A 44 1.21 -4.11 25.95
N GLU A 45 1.31 -3.46 24.79
CA GLU A 45 1.96 -2.15 24.63
C GLU A 45 0.98 -0.98 24.83
N LYS A 46 -0.29 -1.26 25.22
CA LYS A 46 -1.34 -0.25 25.40
C LYS A 46 -1.52 0.62 24.14
N LEU A 47 -1.65 -0.03 23.00
CA LEU A 47 -1.76 0.59 21.68
C LEU A 47 -3.14 0.39 21.07
N ARG A 48 -3.53 1.37 20.27
CA ARG A 48 -4.68 1.30 19.37
C ARG A 48 -4.21 1.55 17.94
N LEU A 49 -4.58 0.66 17.01
CA LEU A 49 -4.30 0.83 15.59
C LEU A 49 -4.96 2.11 15.06
N VAL A 50 -4.23 2.85 14.23
CA VAL A 50 -4.68 4.10 13.61
C VAL A 50 -5.47 3.76 12.35
N THR A 51 -6.70 3.25 12.55
CA THR A 51 -7.62 2.92 11.44
C THR A 51 -8.49 4.11 11.03
N ASP A 52 -8.50 5.18 11.83
CA ASP A 52 -9.27 6.42 11.62
C ASP A 52 -8.58 7.41 10.67
N ASN A 53 -7.30 7.19 10.34
CA ASN A 53 -6.50 8.04 9.44
C ASN A 53 -5.90 7.24 8.26
N ILE A 54 -6.65 6.22 7.83
CA ILE A 54 -6.37 5.41 6.64
C ILE A 54 -7.57 5.56 5.70
N HIS A 55 -7.32 5.91 4.45
CA HIS A 55 -8.38 6.17 3.47
C HIS A 55 -8.25 5.27 2.25
N TYR A 56 -9.38 4.87 1.68
CA TYR A 56 -9.40 4.15 0.42
C TYR A 56 -8.85 5.02 -0.72
N VAL A 57 -8.13 4.38 -1.63
CA VAL A 57 -7.69 4.98 -2.90
C VAL A 57 -8.33 4.26 -4.07
N SER A 58 -8.22 2.93 -4.11
CA SER A 58 -8.72 2.13 -5.22
C SER A 58 -9.03 0.70 -4.79
N HIS A 59 -9.83 0.00 -5.60
CA HIS A 59 -10.19 -1.39 -5.39
C HIS A 59 -10.05 -2.12 -6.72
N TRP A 60 -9.16 -3.11 -6.78
CA TRP A 60 -8.82 -3.83 -7.99
C TRP A 60 -9.11 -5.31 -7.85
N ILE A 61 -9.68 -5.91 -8.89
CA ILE A 61 -9.81 -7.35 -9.01
C ILE A 61 -8.97 -7.82 -10.19
N THR A 62 -8.07 -8.78 -9.95
CA THR A 62 -7.27 -9.37 -11.03
C THR A 62 -8.17 -9.95 -12.13
N PRO A 63 -7.83 -9.73 -13.42
CA PRO A 63 -8.62 -10.21 -14.55
C PRO A 63 -8.97 -11.70 -14.45
N VAL A 64 -10.09 -12.08 -15.05
CA VAL A 64 -10.42 -13.50 -15.26
C VAL A 64 -9.44 -14.08 -16.29
N GLY A 65 -8.87 -15.26 -16.00
CA GLY A 65 -7.88 -15.93 -16.85
C GLY A 65 -6.47 -15.95 -16.28
N GLU A 66 -6.16 -15.08 -15.32
CA GLU A 66 -4.90 -15.17 -14.56
C GLU A 66 -4.91 -16.40 -13.63
N PRO A 67 -3.77 -17.11 -13.48
CA PRO A 67 -3.68 -18.33 -12.66
C PRO A 67 -3.86 -18.05 -11.17
N ARG A 68 -3.56 -16.82 -10.73
CA ARG A 68 -3.86 -16.33 -9.38
C ARG A 68 -4.61 -15.03 -9.49
N ARG A 69 -5.67 -14.89 -8.70
CA ARG A 69 -6.53 -13.72 -8.68
C ARG A 69 -6.65 -13.16 -7.28
N PHE A 70 -6.61 -11.84 -7.20
CA PHE A 70 -6.72 -11.10 -5.96
C PHE A 70 -7.86 -10.08 -6.06
N ASP A 71 -8.54 -9.89 -4.94
CA ASP A 71 -9.49 -8.80 -4.69
C ASP A 71 -8.78 -7.84 -3.71
N THR A 72 -8.08 -6.87 -4.28
CA THR A 72 -7.11 -6.03 -3.57
C THR A 72 -7.65 -4.63 -3.35
N ARG A 73 -7.65 -4.21 -2.08
CA ARG A 73 -8.06 -2.87 -1.65
C ARG A 73 -6.81 -2.05 -1.32
N PHE A 74 -6.68 -0.89 -1.94
CA PHE A 74 -5.56 0.01 -1.73
C PHE A 74 -5.95 1.16 -0.84
N PHE A 75 -5.05 1.49 0.08
CA PHE A 75 -5.24 2.53 1.06
C PHE A 75 -4.05 3.48 1.08
N ILE A 76 -4.29 4.70 1.52
CA ILE A 76 -3.28 5.71 1.82
C ILE A 76 -3.31 6.04 3.32
N ALA A 77 -2.13 6.28 3.89
CA ALA A 77 -1.95 6.72 5.26
C ALA A 77 -0.73 7.65 5.34
N ARG A 78 -0.72 8.52 6.35
CA ARG A 78 0.46 9.30 6.70
C ARG A 78 1.50 8.39 7.35
N ALA A 79 2.72 8.40 6.85
CA ALA A 79 3.85 7.79 7.54
C ALA A 79 4.08 8.53 8.89
N PRO A 80 4.16 7.83 10.03
CA PRO A 80 4.50 8.43 11.31
C PRO A 80 5.90 9.05 11.31
N ASP A 81 6.05 10.17 11.99
CA ASP A 81 7.35 10.76 12.24
C ASP A 81 8.23 9.82 13.08
N ALA A 82 9.54 9.88 12.86
CA ALA A 82 10.53 9.07 13.59
C ALA A 82 10.28 7.55 13.53
N GLN A 83 9.84 7.07 12.38
CA GLN A 83 9.85 5.65 12.04
C GLN A 83 10.53 5.44 10.69
N GLU A 84 11.75 4.91 10.71
CA GLU A 84 12.44 4.51 9.47
C GLU A 84 11.85 3.19 8.95
N PRO A 85 11.52 3.09 7.66
CA PRO A 85 11.08 1.83 7.07
C PRO A 85 12.19 0.78 7.11
N LEU A 86 11.93 -0.34 7.76
CA LEU A 86 12.80 -1.53 7.75
C LEU A 86 12.19 -2.57 6.81
N HIS A 87 13.00 -3.17 5.93
CA HIS A 87 12.61 -4.36 5.18
C HIS A 87 12.79 -5.61 6.05
N ASP A 88 12.00 -6.65 5.78
CA ASP A 88 12.44 -8.00 6.18
C ASP A 88 13.50 -8.45 5.16
N ASP A 89 14.54 -9.14 5.63
CA ASP A 89 15.62 -9.63 4.75
C ASP A 89 15.19 -10.85 3.89
N ASN A 90 13.87 -11.10 3.74
CA ASN A 90 13.34 -12.35 3.23
C ASN A 90 12.49 -12.17 1.96
N GLU A 91 11.52 -11.25 1.96
CA GLU A 91 10.60 -11.04 0.82
C GLU A 91 10.90 -9.74 0.07
N THR A 92 11.41 -8.72 0.76
CA THR A 92 11.74 -7.41 0.15
C THR A 92 13.25 -7.16 0.14
N ILE A 93 13.86 -7.16 -1.05
CA ILE A 93 15.31 -6.99 -1.19
C ILE A 93 15.80 -5.53 -1.18
N ALA A 94 14.89 -4.57 -1.36
CA ALA A 94 15.21 -3.14 -1.41
C ALA A 94 13.98 -2.28 -1.14
N SER A 95 14.20 -1.12 -0.52
CA SER A 95 13.20 -0.08 -0.28
C SER A 95 13.74 1.28 -0.73
N LEU A 96 12.86 2.12 -1.26
CA LEU A 96 13.22 3.43 -1.81
C LEU A 96 12.11 4.44 -1.49
N TRP A 97 12.48 5.59 -0.96
CA TRP A 97 11.63 6.78 -0.99
C TRP A 97 11.86 7.55 -2.29
N VAL A 98 10.82 7.66 -3.12
CA VAL A 98 10.88 8.33 -4.42
C VAL A 98 9.60 9.14 -4.65
N ALA A 99 9.74 10.29 -5.29
CA ALA A 99 8.58 11.10 -5.67
C ALA A 99 7.70 10.31 -6.68
N PRO A 100 6.36 10.39 -6.60
CA PRO A 100 5.47 9.64 -7.51
C PRO A 100 5.75 9.89 -8.99
N THR A 101 6.06 11.14 -9.35
CA THR A 101 6.42 11.55 -10.72
C THR A 101 7.71 10.87 -11.21
N GLU A 102 8.72 10.78 -10.36
CA GLU A 102 9.98 10.12 -10.71
C GLU A 102 9.81 8.60 -10.79
N ALA A 103 9.04 7.98 -9.87
CA ALA A 103 8.75 6.55 -9.93
C ALA A 103 8.05 6.16 -11.25
N LEU A 104 7.10 6.98 -11.71
CA LEU A 104 6.44 6.80 -13.01
C LEU A 104 7.42 7.01 -14.18
N ALA A 105 8.38 7.93 -14.06
CA ALA A 105 9.41 8.15 -15.07
C ALA A 105 10.39 6.95 -15.14
N MET A 106 10.86 6.44 -14.00
CA MET A 106 11.67 5.23 -13.90
C MET A 106 10.96 4.02 -14.52
N HIS A 107 9.65 3.87 -14.28
CA HIS A 107 8.85 2.83 -14.90
C HIS A 107 8.81 2.93 -16.42
N LYS A 108 8.60 4.15 -16.96
CA LYS A 108 8.65 4.39 -18.41
C LYS A 108 10.01 4.08 -19.02
N ARG A 109 11.09 4.23 -18.25
CA ARG A 109 12.47 3.86 -18.66
C ARG A 109 12.79 2.38 -18.44
N GLY A 110 11.90 1.60 -17.81
CA GLY A 110 12.12 0.19 -17.49
C GLY A 110 13.01 -0.06 -16.27
N GLU A 111 13.30 0.98 -15.47
CA GLU A 111 14.16 0.92 -14.28
C GLU A 111 13.40 0.47 -13.03
N LEU A 112 12.08 0.66 -13.00
CA LEU A 112 11.20 0.27 -11.91
C LEU A 112 10.01 -0.52 -12.46
N ALA A 113 10.07 -1.85 -12.36
CA ALA A 113 8.97 -2.71 -12.76
C ALA A 113 7.76 -2.47 -11.82
N MET A 114 6.61 -2.14 -12.41
CA MET A 114 5.38 -1.90 -11.68
C MET A 114 4.20 -2.53 -12.40
N ILE A 115 3.25 -3.04 -11.63
CA ILE A 115 1.98 -3.54 -12.14
C ILE A 115 0.96 -2.38 -12.24
N PRO A 116 -0.10 -2.50 -13.07
CA PRO A 116 -1.05 -1.41 -13.29
C PRO A 116 -1.69 -0.79 -12.04
N PRO A 117 -2.07 -1.56 -11.00
CA PRO A 117 -2.57 -0.96 -9.77
C PRO A 117 -1.55 -0.02 -9.10
N THR A 118 -0.25 -0.35 -9.17
CA THR A 118 0.81 0.47 -8.57
C THR A 118 0.97 1.79 -9.34
N THR A 119 1.05 1.76 -10.67
CA THR A 119 1.17 2.99 -11.47
C THR A 119 -0.06 3.88 -11.31
N SER A 120 -1.27 3.30 -11.31
CA SER A 120 -2.51 4.06 -11.12
C SER A 120 -2.58 4.75 -9.75
N ASN A 121 -2.15 4.08 -8.68
CA ASN A 121 -2.08 4.70 -7.36
C ASN A 121 -1.02 5.82 -7.30
N LEU A 122 0.10 5.71 -8.02
CA LEU A 122 1.07 6.81 -8.14
C LEU A 122 0.51 7.98 -8.93
N GLU A 123 -0.21 7.73 -10.02
CA GLU A 123 -0.89 8.76 -10.82
C GLU A 123 -1.92 9.52 -10.00
N PHE A 124 -2.62 8.86 -9.07
CA PHE A 124 -3.47 9.52 -8.09
C PHE A 124 -2.70 10.52 -7.20
N LEU A 125 -1.44 10.23 -6.84
CA LEU A 125 -0.63 11.11 -5.98
C LEU A 125 -0.03 12.30 -6.73
N VAL A 126 0.24 12.18 -8.03
CA VAL A 126 0.94 13.20 -8.84
C VAL A 126 0.35 14.62 -8.74
N PRO A 127 -0.99 14.82 -8.74
CA PRO A 127 -1.58 16.16 -8.67
C PRO A 127 -1.44 16.84 -7.29
N HIS A 128 -0.95 16.13 -6.28
CA HIS A 128 -0.93 16.59 -4.89
C HIS A 128 0.48 17.01 -4.47
N ALA A 129 0.63 18.28 -4.06
CA ALA A 129 1.92 18.83 -3.68
C ALA A 129 2.40 18.34 -2.31
N THR A 130 1.47 17.98 -1.42
CA THR A 130 1.77 17.54 -0.06
C THR A 130 1.02 16.26 0.30
N ALA A 131 1.51 15.56 1.33
CA ALA A 131 0.82 14.40 1.89
C ALA A 131 -0.58 14.77 2.43
N ASP A 132 -0.77 16.00 2.94
CA ASP A 132 -2.08 16.46 3.38
C ASP A 132 -3.06 16.61 2.21
N ASP A 133 -2.61 17.17 1.09
CA ASP A 133 -3.45 17.30 -0.11
C ASP A 133 -3.90 15.93 -0.62
N ALA A 134 -2.99 14.95 -0.64
CA ALA A 134 -3.31 13.59 -1.06
C ALA A 134 -4.28 12.89 -0.11
N LEU A 135 -4.10 13.05 1.21
CA LEU A 135 -5.02 12.52 2.21
C LEU A 135 -6.41 13.16 2.08
N GLN A 136 -6.49 14.48 1.94
CA GLN A 136 -7.76 15.19 1.74
C GLN A 136 -8.46 14.78 0.43
N ALA A 137 -7.70 14.52 -0.64
CA ALA A 137 -8.26 13.98 -1.88
C ALA A 137 -8.82 12.57 -1.68
N SER A 138 -8.10 11.70 -0.98
CA SER A 138 -8.54 10.32 -0.72
C SER A 138 -9.81 10.24 0.14
N MET A 139 -9.99 11.16 1.10
CA MET A 139 -11.23 11.25 1.90
C MET A 139 -12.48 11.49 1.03
N LYS A 140 -12.33 12.15 -0.12
CA LYS A 140 -13.45 12.43 -1.05
C LYS A 140 -13.83 11.23 -1.91
N ILE A 141 -13.00 10.19 -1.97
CA ILE A 141 -13.27 8.95 -2.73
C ILE A 141 -14.37 8.14 -2.06
N GLY A 142 -14.34 8.04 -0.72
CA GLY A 142 -15.26 7.17 0.02
C GLY A 142 -15.00 5.70 -0.31
N MET A 143 -16.05 4.96 -0.72
CA MET A 143 -15.91 3.58 -1.18
C MET A 143 -15.66 3.57 -2.70
N PRO A 144 -14.46 3.19 -3.17
CA PRO A 144 -14.13 3.24 -4.58
C PRO A 144 -14.95 2.21 -5.37
N THR A 145 -15.32 2.56 -6.60
CA THR A 145 -15.84 1.58 -7.56
C THR A 145 -14.75 0.57 -7.89
N THR A 146 -15.10 -0.71 -7.92
CA THR A 146 -14.18 -1.78 -8.26
C THR A 146 -13.70 -1.67 -9.71
N ILE A 147 -12.39 -1.73 -9.88
CA ILE A 147 -11.70 -1.76 -11.17
C ILE A 147 -11.46 -3.23 -11.52
N LEU A 148 -12.05 -3.69 -12.61
CA LEU A 148 -11.90 -5.04 -13.13
C LEU A 148 -11.25 -4.97 -14.52
N PRO A 149 -9.92 -5.06 -14.64
CA PRO A 149 -9.29 -5.09 -15.95
C PRO A 149 -9.58 -6.40 -16.67
N GLN A 150 -9.49 -6.40 -18.00
CA GLN A 150 -9.69 -7.57 -18.84
C GLN A 150 -8.43 -7.91 -19.63
N ILE A 151 -8.13 -9.21 -19.77
CA ILE A 151 -7.00 -9.67 -20.58
C ILE A 151 -7.37 -9.54 -22.05
N LYS A 152 -6.52 -8.88 -22.83
CA LYS A 152 -6.61 -8.86 -24.29
C LYS A 152 -5.76 -9.99 -24.84
N THR A 153 -6.37 -10.85 -25.65
CA THR A 153 -5.67 -11.91 -26.38
C THR A 153 -5.73 -11.69 -27.89
N ASN A 154 -4.68 -12.12 -28.59
CA ASN A 154 -4.72 -12.19 -30.05
C ASN A 154 -5.46 -13.46 -30.52
N ALA A 155 -5.58 -13.65 -31.84
CA ALA A 155 -6.24 -14.81 -32.44
C ALA A 155 -5.62 -16.17 -32.04
N ASP A 156 -4.35 -16.19 -31.65
CA ASP A 156 -3.63 -17.38 -31.20
C ASP A 156 -3.76 -17.63 -29.67
N GLY A 157 -4.55 -16.82 -28.97
CA GLY A 157 -4.75 -16.91 -27.52
C GLY A 157 -3.61 -16.33 -26.67
N LYS A 158 -2.63 -15.64 -27.29
CA LYS A 158 -1.53 -14.99 -26.57
C LYS A 158 -2.00 -13.66 -25.98
N VAL A 159 -1.67 -13.41 -24.71
CA VAL A 159 -1.92 -12.11 -24.06
C VAL A 159 -1.13 -11.01 -24.76
N ILE A 160 -1.83 -9.99 -25.23
CA ILE A 160 -1.27 -8.82 -25.93
C ILE A 160 -1.47 -7.52 -25.17
N GLY A 161 -2.23 -7.53 -24.08
CA GLY A 161 -2.45 -6.34 -23.26
C GLY A 161 -3.58 -6.51 -22.25
N ILE A 162 -4.00 -5.38 -21.69
CA ILE A 162 -5.10 -5.27 -20.73
C ILE A 162 -6.05 -4.17 -21.22
N SER A 163 -7.37 -4.33 -21.07
CA SER A 163 -8.36 -3.24 -21.15
C SER A 163 -8.79 -2.83 -19.77
N MET A 164 -8.93 -1.52 -19.58
CA MET A 164 -9.45 -0.90 -18.38
C MET A 164 -10.92 -0.55 -18.54
N PRO A 165 -11.72 -0.54 -17.46
CA PRO A 165 -13.08 0.00 -17.51
C PRO A 165 -13.09 1.41 -18.13
N GLY A 166 -13.88 1.60 -19.17
CA GLY A 166 -13.96 2.86 -19.94
C GLY A 166 -13.16 2.88 -21.24
N ASP A 167 -12.27 1.90 -21.48
CA ASP A 167 -11.63 1.74 -22.78
C ASP A 167 -12.65 1.35 -23.86
N ALA A 168 -12.42 1.77 -25.11
CA ALA A 168 -13.32 1.49 -26.23
C ALA A 168 -13.50 -0.01 -26.53
N ASP A 169 -12.52 -0.83 -26.13
CA ASP A 169 -12.52 -2.29 -26.29
C ASP A 169 -12.77 -3.04 -24.97
N TYR A 170 -13.31 -2.35 -23.95
CA TYR A 170 -13.79 -2.96 -22.72
C TYR A 170 -15.21 -3.51 -22.89
N VAL A 171 -15.41 -4.80 -22.58
CA VAL A 171 -16.72 -5.46 -22.71
C VAL A 171 -17.39 -5.54 -21.34
N ASN A 172 -18.59 -4.98 -21.19
CA ASN A 172 -19.35 -5.06 -19.93
C ASN A 172 -19.87 -6.47 -19.63
#